data_AF-A0A7S0P0L8-F1
#
_entry.id   AF-A0A7S0P0L8-F1
#
_cell.length_a   1.000
_cell.length_b   1.000
_cell.length_c   1.000
_cell.angle_alpha   90.00
_cell.angle_beta   90.00
_cell.angle_gamma   90.00
#
_symmetry.space_group_name_H-M   'P 1'
#
loop_
_entity.id
_entity.type
_entity.pdbx_description
1 polymer ?
#
loop_
_entity_poly.entity_id
_entity_poly.type
_entity_poly.pdbx_seq_one_letter_code
_entity_poly.pdbx_strand_id
1 'polypeptide(L)'
;CLDGSAGGFYWHAADSWANRTKLVVYIQGGGECRTRRECSEWAGGSGPSSVSWPAARVLGEDELSADVRVNPDFFDWNKLFIPYCSADMHSGTRTTASETLGGYFAGHNLIDATLTQLQRVAPSLSPSLVLLTGSSAGGIGVMLHADFFAAAWPNATVKAAPACGFFYAAGISSEHD
;
A
#
# COMPACT_ATOMS: atom_id res chain seq x y z
N CYS A 1 -8.05 5.87 -8.49
CA CYS A 1 -6.74 6.55 -8.60
C CYS A 1 -6.96 8.03 -8.83
N LEU A 2 -5.90 8.84 -8.72
CA LEU A 2 -5.98 10.31 -8.77
C LEU A 2 -6.67 10.81 -10.05
N ASP A 3 -6.44 10.14 -11.17
CA ASP A 3 -7.03 10.42 -12.49
C ASP A 3 -8.47 9.90 -12.67
N GLY A 4 -9.02 9.21 -11.67
CA GLY A 4 -10.35 8.57 -11.74
C GLY A 4 -10.35 7.13 -12.26
N SER A 5 -9.22 6.58 -12.70
CA SER A 5 -9.11 5.16 -13.04
C SER A 5 -9.35 4.28 -11.80
N ALA A 6 -9.84 3.06 -11.99
CA ALA A 6 -10.13 2.15 -10.87
C ALA A 6 -8.85 1.76 -10.12
N GLY A 7 -8.92 1.66 -8.79
CA GLY A 7 -7.83 1.06 -8.02
C GLY A 7 -7.65 -0.43 -8.31
N GLY A 8 -6.59 -1.01 -7.75
CA GLY A 8 -6.31 -2.43 -7.86
C GLY A 8 -5.18 -2.84 -6.94
N PHE A 9 -4.90 -4.14 -6.90
CA PHE A 9 -3.83 -4.74 -6.12
C PHE A 9 -3.31 -5.96 -6.86
N TYR A 10 -2.15 -6.45 -6.41
CA TYR A 10 -1.60 -7.72 -6.86
C TYR A 10 -1.57 -8.69 -5.70
N TRP A 11 -1.97 -9.93 -5.98
CA TRP A 11 -2.12 -10.98 -5.00
C TRP A 11 -1.39 -12.24 -5.46
N HIS A 12 -0.71 -12.90 -4.54
CA HIS A 12 -0.09 -14.19 -4.74
C HIS A 12 -0.38 -15.07 -3.52
N ALA A 13 -0.90 -16.27 -3.77
CA ALA A 13 -1.12 -17.25 -2.70
C ALA A 13 0.22 -17.77 -2.16
N ALA A 14 0.23 -18.25 -0.92
CA ALA A 14 1.40 -18.90 -0.35
C ALA A 14 1.84 -20.11 -1.21
N ASP A 15 3.16 -20.27 -1.37
CA ASP A 15 3.75 -21.39 -2.11
C ASP A 15 3.81 -22.67 -1.27
N SER A 16 3.69 -22.55 0.05
CA SER A 16 3.72 -23.69 0.96
C SER A 16 2.44 -23.82 1.79
N TRP A 17 2.03 -25.06 2.02
CA TRP A 17 0.93 -25.37 2.92
C TRP A 17 1.22 -24.88 4.35
N ALA A 18 2.47 -24.95 4.79
CA ALA A 18 2.88 -24.54 6.14
C ALA A 18 2.67 -23.04 6.39
N ASN A 19 2.87 -22.19 5.37
CA ASN A 19 2.77 -20.74 5.50
C ASN A 19 1.49 -20.14 4.87
N ARG A 20 0.51 -20.98 4.51
CA ARG A 20 -0.80 -20.55 3.95
C ARG A 20 -1.63 -19.64 4.85
N THR A 21 -1.36 -19.60 6.15
CA THR A 21 -2.02 -18.70 7.12
C THR A 21 -1.19 -17.47 7.44
N LYS A 22 -0.11 -17.22 6.71
CA LYS A 22 0.74 -16.04 6.91
C LYS A 22 0.65 -15.13 5.69
N LEU A 23 0.65 -13.82 5.92
CA LEU A 23 0.45 -12.81 4.89
C LEU A 23 1.48 -11.69 5.04
N VAL A 24 2.13 -11.33 3.94
CA VAL A 24 2.86 -10.07 3.80
C VAL A 24 2.02 -9.11 2.96
N VAL A 25 1.76 -7.93 3.49
CA VAL A 25 1.14 -6.81 2.79
C VAL A 25 2.21 -5.75 2.59
N TYR A 26 2.40 -5.32 1.35
CA TYR A 26 3.29 -4.21 0.99
C TYR A 26 2.50 -3.05 0.42
N ILE A 27 2.60 -1.88 1.07
CA ILE A 27 2.03 -0.63 0.60
C ILE A 27 3.11 0.13 -0.19
N GLN A 28 2.85 0.39 -1.48
CA GLN A 28 3.81 1.08 -2.34
C GLN A 28 4.04 2.54 -1.90
N GLY A 29 5.29 3.01 -1.99
CA GLY A 29 5.64 4.43 -1.88
C GLY A 29 5.53 5.18 -3.22
N GLY A 30 6.01 6.42 -3.24
CA GLY A 30 6.06 7.24 -4.48
C GLY A 30 5.80 8.73 -4.29
N GLY A 31 6.19 9.29 -3.14
CA GLY A 31 6.01 10.71 -2.82
C GLY A 31 4.54 11.15 -2.71
N GLU A 32 4.27 12.39 -3.07
CA GLU A 32 2.97 13.04 -3.01
C GLU A 32 2.91 14.18 -4.04
N CYS A 33 1.73 14.74 -4.25
CA CYS A 33 1.58 16.00 -4.96
C CYS A 33 0.94 17.05 -4.04
N ARG A 34 1.42 18.30 -4.11
CA ARG A 34 1.02 19.38 -3.19
C ARG A 34 0.40 20.59 -3.90
N THR A 35 0.58 20.69 -5.21
CA THR A 35 -0.02 21.75 -6.03
C THR A 35 -0.79 21.16 -7.21
N ARG A 36 -1.75 21.91 -7.76
CA ARG A 36 -2.50 21.47 -8.95
C ARG A 36 -1.58 21.07 -10.11
N ARG A 37 -0.49 21.82 -10.33
CA ARG A 37 0.50 21.51 -11.36
C ARG A 37 1.19 20.18 -11.07
N GLU A 38 1.71 20.00 -9.85
CA GLU A 38 2.34 18.75 -9.42
C GLU A 38 1.38 17.56 -9.55
N CYS A 39 0.11 17.73 -9.15
CA CYS A 39 -0.88 16.66 -9.22
C CYS A 39 -1.25 16.31 -10.66
N SER A 40 -1.33 17.30 -11.55
CA SER A 40 -1.54 17.07 -12.98
C SER A 40 -0.35 16.36 -13.63
N GLU A 41 0.88 16.74 -13.26
CA GLU A 41 2.10 16.09 -13.75
C GLU A 41 2.22 14.66 -13.22
N TRP A 42 1.88 14.44 -11.95
CA TRP A 42 1.83 13.12 -11.36
C TRP A 42 0.77 12.25 -12.05
N ALA A 43 -0.42 12.78 -12.32
CA ALA A 43 -1.45 12.04 -13.07
C ALA A 43 -1.06 11.73 -14.52
N GLY A 44 -0.29 12.60 -15.18
CA GLY A 44 0.12 12.45 -16.59
C GLY A 44 1.47 11.74 -16.81
N GLY A 45 2.26 11.53 -15.76
CA GLY A 45 3.56 10.87 -15.80
C GLY A 45 3.49 9.34 -15.78
N SER A 46 4.64 8.71 -15.56
CA SER A 46 4.82 7.25 -15.55
C SER A 46 4.21 6.54 -14.32
N GLY A 47 3.66 7.28 -13.37
CA GLY A 47 2.83 6.71 -12.32
C GLY A 47 1.89 7.77 -11.83
N PRO A 48 0.57 7.51 -11.71
CA PRO A 48 -0.02 6.18 -11.46
C PRO A 48 -1.51 6.12 -11.85
N SER A 49 -1.77 6.21 -13.15
CA SER A 49 -3.01 5.64 -13.64
C SER A 49 -2.90 4.12 -13.52
N SER A 50 -3.96 3.45 -13.05
CA SER A 50 -4.00 2.00 -13.14
C SER A 50 -4.14 1.50 -14.58
N VAL A 51 -4.43 2.39 -15.53
CA VAL A 51 -4.57 2.07 -16.96
C VAL A 51 -3.30 1.43 -17.55
N SER A 52 -2.12 1.77 -17.01
CA SER A 52 -0.84 1.21 -17.46
C SER A 52 -0.38 0.01 -16.63
N TRP A 53 -1.14 -0.41 -15.62
CA TRP A 53 -0.76 -1.54 -14.78
C TRP A 53 -0.86 -2.85 -15.56
N PRO A 54 0.20 -3.67 -15.57
CA PRO A 54 0.13 -4.98 -16.21
C PRO A 54 -0.86 -5.87 -15.45
N ALA A 55 -1.50 -6.81 -16.17
CA ALA A 55 -2.42 -7.77 -15.55
C ALA A 55 -1.72 -8.68 -14.52
N ALA A 56 -0.42 -8.92 -14.71
CA ALA A 56 0.41 -9.68 -13.78
C ALA A 56 1.68 -8.89 -13.47
N ARG A 57 2.11 -8.95 -12.21
CA ARG A 57 3.33 -8.31 -11.72
C ARG A 57 4.17 -9.36 -11.01
N VAL A 58 5.43 -9.44 -11.39
CA VAL A 58 6.44 -10.05 -10.51
C VAL A 58 6.58 -9.13 -9.31
N LEU A 59 6.08 -9.57 -8.15
CA LEU A 59 5.95 -8.69 -6.98
C LEU A 59 7.28 -8.09 -6.53
N GLY A 60 8.37 -8.88 -6.62
CA GLY A 60 9.76 -8.45 -6.85
C GLY A 60 10.42 -7.50 -5.83
N GLU A 61 11.58 -7.94 -5.33
CA GLU A 61 12.52 -7.34 -4.36
C GLU A 61 11.99 -7.28 -2.90
N ASP A 62 12.94 -7.36 -1.96
CA ASP A 62 12.73 -7.32 -0.50
C ASP A 62 11.64 -8.28 0.03
N GLU A 63 10.70 -7.79 0.84
CA GLU A 63 9.76 -8.61 1.63
C GLU A 63 8.73 -9.36 0.77
N LEU A 64 8.61 -9.03 -0.52
CA LEU A 64 7.72 -9.72 -1.46
C LEU A 64 8.46 -10.71 -2.39
N SER A 65 9.79 -10.73 -2.36
CA SER A 65 10.55 -11.68 -3.19
C SER A 65 10.16 -13.13 -2.87
N ALA A 66 10.05 -13.97 -3.90
CA ALA A 66 9.86 -15.42 -3.76
C ALA A 66 11.20 -16.18 -3.71
N ASP A 67 12.32 -15.49 -3.91
CA ASP A 67 13.65 -16.09 -3.78
C ASP A 67 14.05 -16.11 -2.30
N VAL A 68 14.17 -17.31 -1.73
CA VAL A 68 14.61 -17.53 -0.34
C VAL A 68 15.97 -16.91 -0.02
N ARG A 69 16.83 -16.68 -1.02
CA ARG A 69 18.13 -16.02 -0.83
C ARG A 69 18.01 -14.52 -0.63
N VAL A 70 16.90 -13.93 -1.09
CA VAL A 70 16.57 -12.50 -0.96
C VAL A 70 15.63 -12.29 0.23
N ASN A 71 14.64 -13.16 0.41
CA ASN A 71 13.59 -13.06 1.42
C ASN A 71 13.50 -14.36 2.24
N PRO A 72 14.48 -14.67 3.09
CA PRO A 72 14.50 -15.94 3.82
C PRO A 72 13.31 -16.12 4.77
N ASP A 73 12.72 -15.02 5.23
CA ASP A 73 11.68 -15.03 6.27
C ASP A 73 10.26 -15.21 5.70
N PHE A 74 9.98 -14.63 4.53
CA PHE A 74 8.62 -14.51 4.00
C PHE A 74 8.44 -15.02 2.56
N PHE A 75 9.46 -15.63 1.96
CA PHE A 75 9.44 -15.97 0.53
C PHE A 75 8.22 -16.79 0.08
N ASP A 76 7.71 -17.68 0.93
CA ASP A 76 6.61 -18.60 0.63
C ASP A 76 5.28 -18.25 1.32
N TRP A 77 5.17 -17.06 1.94
CA TRP A 77 3.93 -16.57 2.53
C TRP A 77 2.96 -16.10 1.43
N ASN A 78 1.69 -15.88 1.80
CA ASN A 78 0.80 -15.13 0.93
C ASN A 78 1.31 -13.69 0.78
N LYS A 79 1.07 -13.07 -0.38
CA LYS A 79 1.59 -11.74 -0.70
C LYS A 79 0.50 -10.85 -1.29
N LEU A 80 0.35 -9.67 -0.70
CA LEU A 80 -0.54 -8.61 -1.17
C LEU A 80 0.30 -7.35 -1.42
N PHE A 81 0.35 -6.89 -2.67
CA PHE A 81 0.96 -5.61 -3.02
C PHE A 81 -0.13 -4.61 -3.37
N ILE A 82 -0.10 -3.46 -2.71
CA ILE A 82 -1.04 -2.36 -2.89
C ILE A 82 -0.31 -1.22 -3.61
N PRO A 83 -0.50 -1.08 -4.93
CA PRO A 83 0.08 0.01 -5.68
C PRO A 83 -0.47 1.36 -5.20
N TYR A 84 0.36 2.39 -5.29
CA TYR A 84 0.04 3.73 -4.84
C TYR A 84 -0.38 4.60 -6.01
N CYS A 85 -1.66 4.95 -6.05
CA CYS A 85 -2.23 5.74 -7.14
C CYS A 85 -3.05 6.96 -6.73
N SER A 86 -2.94 7.39 -5.48
CA SER A 86 -3.77 8.46 -4.91
C SER A 86 -3.04 9.77 -4.58
N ALA A 87 -1.70 9.80 -4.59
CA ALA A 87 -0.85 10.97 -4.30
C ALA A 87 -1.04 11.61 -2.92
N ASP A 88 -1.69 10.91 -1.99
CA ASP A 88 -2.11 11.39 -0.67
C ASP A 88 -1.51 10.60 0.50
N MET A 89 -0.38 9.91 0.26
CA MET A 89 0.30 9.06 1.25
C MET A 89 -0.63 8.00 1.86
N HIS A 90 -1.58 7.51 1.06
CA HIS A 90 -2.61 6.55 1.43
C HIS A 90 -3.65 7.06 2.43
N SER A 91 -3.74 8.37 2.70
CA SER A 91 -4.62 8.92 3.75
C SER A 91 -6.00 9.38 3.27
N GLY A 92 -6.15 9.69 1.98
CA GLY A 92 -7.32 10.40 1.48
C GLY A 92 -8.58 9.56 1.43
N THR A 93 -9.73 10.20 1.67
CA THR A 93 -11.06 9.58 1.69
C THR A 93 -12.01 10.18 0.66
N ARG A 94 -11.50 10.97 -0.29
CA ARG A 94 -12.35 11.68 -1.26
C ARG A 94 -12.97 10.73 -2.27
N THR A 95 -14.28 10.87 -2.46
CA THR A 95 -15.04 10.20 -3.52
C THR A 95 -15.32 11.11 -4.71
N THR A 96 -14.99 12.40 -4.60
CA THR A 96 -15.09 13.40 -5.66
C THR A 96 -13.74 14.10 -5.87
N ALA A 97 -13.50 14.55 -7.09
CA ALA A 97 -12.27 15.27 -7.41
C ALA A 97 -12.08 16.51 -6.52
N SER A 98 -10.83 16.83 -6.19
CA SER A 98 -10.49 18.06 -5.48
C SER A 98 -10.70 19.28 -6.38
N GLU A 99 -11.48 20.25 -5.93
CA GLU A 99 -11.66 21.51 -6.64
C GLU A 99 -10.38 22.36 -6.65
N THR A 100 -9.48 22.18 -5.67
CA THR A 100 -8.23 22.96 -5.57
C THR A 100 -7.11 22.31 -6.35
N LEU A 101 -6.80 21.05 -6.05
CA LEU A 101 -5.65 20.33 -6.59
C LEU A 101 -5.97 19.53 -7.85
N GLY A 102 -7.25 19.26 -8.12
CA GLY A 102 -7.66 18.28 -9.12
C GLY A 102 -7.47 16.84 -8.63
N GLY A 103 -8.28 15.92 -9.17
CA GLY A 103 -8.12 14.48 -8.94
C GLY A 103 -8.69 13.92 -7.62
N TYR A 104 -8.71 12.59 -7.53
CA TYR A 104 -9.30 11.82 -6.43
C TYR A 104 -8.24 11.35 -5.44
N PHE A 105 -8.10 12.08 -4.34
CA PHE A 105 -7.25 11.71 -3.19
C PHE A 105 -8.02 10.71 -2.31
N ALA A 106 -7.95 9.44 -2.70
CA ALA A 106 -8.78 8.35 -2.19
C ALA A 106 -7.96 7.20 -1.57
N GLY A 107 -6.74 7.46 -1.08
CA GLY A 107 -5.81 6.45 -0.57
C GLY A 107 -6.40 5.46 0.44
N HIS A 108 -7.09 5.94 1.48
CA HIS A 108 -7.74 5.07 2.47
C HIS A 108 -8.87 4.25 1.83
N ASN A 109 -9.70 4.89 0.99
CA ASN A 109 -10.79 4.19 0.29
C ASN A 109 -10.26 3.08 -0.63
N LEU A 110 -9.08 3.27 -1.24
CA LEU A 110 -8.43 2.25 -2.07
C LEU A 110 -7.94 1.07 -1.24
N ILE A 111 -7.44 1.31 -0.03
CA ILE A 111 -7.04 0.25 0.91
C ILE A 111 -8.26 -0.55 1.38
N ASP A 112 -9.33 0.11 1.78
CA ASP A 112 -10.60 -0.53 2.16
C ASP A 112 -11.16 -1.40 1.01
N ALA A 113 -11.24 -0.82 -0.19
CA ALA A 113 -11.68 -1.53 -1.38
C ALA A 113 -10.77 -2.74 -1.71
N THR A 114 -9.46 -2.61 -1.47
CA THR A 114 -8.50 -3.70 -1.65
C THR A 114 -8.78 -4.86 -0.70
N LEU A 115 -8.96 -4.60 0.61
CA LEU A 115 -9.29 -5.65 1.57
C LEU A 115 -10.61 -6.36 1.23
N THR A 116 -11.63 -5.57 0.85
CA THR A 116 -12.92 -6.11 0.44
C THR A 116 -12.80 -6.98 -0.82
N GLN A 117 -12.05 -6.53 -1.84
CA GLN A 117 -11.88 -7.31 -3.07
C GLN A 117 -10.96 -8.52 -2.86
N LEU A 118 -9.96 -8.43 -1.98
CA LEU A 118 -9.11 -9.56 -1.61
C LEU A 118 -9.93 -10.71 -1.03
N GLN A 119 -10.87 -10.42 -0.12
CA GLN A 119 -11.78 -11.43 0.43
C GLN A 119 -12.63 -12.10 -0.66
N ARG A 120 -12.99 -11.38 -1.74
CA ARG A 120 -13.75 -11.95 -2.86
C ARG A 120 -12.90 -12.88 -3.74
N VAL A 121 -11.64 -12.52 -4.01
CA VAL A 121 -10.77 -13.32 -4.89
C VAL A 121 -10.02 -14.43 -4.15
N ALA A 122 -9.86 -14.31 -2.83
CA ALA A 122 -9.22 -15.28 -1.96
C ALA A 122 -10.10 -15.58 -0.74
N PRO A 123 -11.31 -16.15 -0.92
CA PRO A 123 -12.27 -16.36 0.17
C PRO A 123 -11.79 -17.34 1.25
N SER A 124 -10.80 -18.18 0.94
CA SER A 124 -10.17 -19.09 1.90
C SER A 124 -9.01 -18.47 2.68
N LEU A 125 -8.63 -17.21 2.39
CA LEU A 125 -7.56 -16.52 3.09
C LEU A 125 -8.00 -16.16 4.51
N SER A 126 -7.43 -16.85 5.48
CA SER A 126 -7.64 -16.60 6.91
C SER A 126 -6.28 -16.49 7.61
N PRO A 127 -5.63 -15.31 7.57
CA PRO A 127 -4.30 -15.18 8.12
C PRO A 127 -4.35 -15.24 9.66
N SER A 128 -3.37 -15.91 10.25
CA SER A 128 -3.10 -15.90 11.70
C SER A 128 -1.96 -14.93 12.06
N LEU A 129 -1.11 -14.60 11.07
CA LEU A 129 -0.02 -13.65 11.20
C LEU A 129 0.04 -12.79 9.94
N VAL A 130 0.05 -11.47 10.11
CA VAL A 130 0.15 -10.49 9.03
C VAL A 130 1.35 -9.58 9.29
N LEU A 131 2.25 -9.48 8.32
CA LEU A 131 3.23 -8.39 8.24
C LEU A 131 2.65 -7.30 7.35
N LEU A 132 2.45 -6.11 7.89
CA LEU A 132 2.10 -4.91 7.14
C LEU A 132 3.36 -4.05 7.00
N THR A 133 3.88 -3.93 5.79
CA THR A 133 5.10 -3.18 5.47
C THR A 133 4.87 -2.28 4.25
N GLY A 134 5.84 -1.41 3.98
CA GLY A 134 5.79 -0.42 2.91
C GLY A 134 6.87 0.64 3.11
N SER A 135 7.31 1.24 2.01
CA SER A 135 8.42 2.20 2.00
C SER A 135 7.97 3.63 1.64
N SER A 136 8.60 4.64 2.22
CA SER A 136 8.35 6.07 1.92
C SER A 136 6.89 6.46 2.23
N ALA A 137 6.15 7.00 1.26
CA ALA A 137 4.71 7.26 1.38
C ALA A 137 3.92 6.00 1.79
N GLY A 138 4.39 4.82 1.40
CA GLY A 138 3.83 3.54 1.83
C GLY A 138 4.10 3.23 3.29
N GLY A 139 5.27 3.62 3.82
CA GLY A 139 5.59 3.53 5.25
C GLY A 139 4.71 4.44 6.11
N ILE A 140 4.36 5.64 5.61
CA ILE A 140 3.31 6.47 6.22
C ILE A 140 1.98 5.72 6.20
N GLY A 141 1.61 5.14 5.05
CA GLY A 141 0.41 4.30 4.91
C GLY A 141 0.37 3.15 5.92
N VAL A 142 1.49 2.46 6.17
CA VAL A 142 1.58 1.40 7.19
C VAL A 142 1.19 1.93 8.56
N MET A 143 1.72 3.09 8.97
CA MET A 143 1.39 3.69 10.26
C MET A 143 -0.09 4.11 10.35
N LEU A 144 -0.63 4.67 9.26
CA LEU A 144 -2.03 5.14 9.21
C LEU A 144 -3.04 3.99 9.24
N HIS A 145 -2.70 2.82 8.68
CA HIS A 145 -3.64 1.73 8.47
C HIS A 145 -3.38 0.50 9.34
N ALA A 146 -2.40 0.52 10.24
CA ALA A 146 -2.09 -0.63 11.10
C ALA A 146 -3.31 -1.19 11.85
N ASP A 147 -4.06 -0.31 12.52
CA ASP A 147 -5.27 -0.69 13.26
C ASP A 147 -6.41 -1.11 12.32
N PHE A 148 -6.50 -0.50 11.14
CA PHE A 148 -7.49 -0.87 10.12
C PHE A 148 -7.27 -2.30 9.62
N PHE A 149 -6.02 -2.67 9.36
CA PHE A 149 -5.64 -4.05 9.00
C PHE A 149 -5.86 -5.04 10.15
N ALA A 150 -5.60 -4.64 11.40
CA ALA A 150 -5.91 -5.45 12.58
C ALA A 150 -7.41 -5.71 12.74
N ALA A 151 -8.25 -4.71 12.46
CA ALA A 151 -9.70 -4.85 12.49
C ALA A 151 -10.24 -5.76 11.37
N ALA A 152 -9.61 -5.78 10.20
CA ALA A 152 -10.01 -6.65 9.09
C ALA A 152 -9.80 -8.14 9.38
N TRP A 153 -8.82 -8.48 10.22
CA TRP A 153 -8.56 -9.84 10.67
C TRP A 153 -8.40 -9.90 12.19
N PRO A 154 -9.50 -9.87 12.96
CA PRO A 154 -9.47 -9.74 14.41
C PRO A 154 -8.81 -10.94 15.13
N ASN A 155 -8.68 -12.07 14.46
CA ASN A 155 -8.02 -13.27 14.97
C ASN A 155 -6.54 -13.39 14.54
N ALA A 156 -6.05 -12.45 13.73
CA ALA A 156 -4.66 -12.42 13.29
C ALA A 156 -3.81 -11.56 14.22
N THR A 157 -2.55 -11.96 14.42
CA THR A 157 -1.54 -11.01 14.90
C THR A 157 -1.07 -10.14 13.74
N VAL A 158 -1.32 -8.83 13.80
CA VAL A 158 -0.79 -7.87 12.81
C VAL A 158 0.47 -7.22 13.36
N LYS A 159 1.53 -7.22 12.56
CA LYS A 159 2.81 -6.54 12.84
C LYS A 159 3.03 -5.46 11.79
N ALA A 160 3.08 -4.21 12.21
CA ALA A 160 3.39 -3.07 11.35
C ALA A 160 4.90 -2.81 11.32
N ALA A 161 5.47 -2.73 10.13
CA ALA A 161 6.89 -2.45 9.90
C ALA A 161 7.02 -1.31 8.86
N PRO A 162 6.80 -0.04 9.26
CA PRO A 162 6.91 1.09 8.34
C PRO A 162 8.38 1.35 7.99
N ALA A 163 8.75 1.24 6.71
CA ALA A 163 10.07 1.60 6.22
C ALA A 163 10.07 3.04 5.67
N CYS A 164 11.08 3.84 6.02
CA CYS A 164 11.27 5.20 5.51
C CYS A 164 10.03 6.12 5.60
N GLY A 165 9.10 5.86 6.53
CA GLY A 165 7.84 6.60 6.69
C GLY A 165 7.83 7.59 7.85
N PHE A 166 8.81 7.52 8.76
CA PHE A 166 8.91 8.42 9.90
C PHE A 166 9.71 9.67 9.54
N PHE A 167 9.00 10.73 9.14
CA PHE A 167 9.59 12.01 8.77
C PHE A 167 9.56 12.99 9.95
N TYR A 168 10.64 13.72 10.16
CA TYR A 168 10.72 14.78 11.16
C TYR A 168 10.08 16.06 10.62
N ALA A 169 9.43 16.83 11.48
CA ALA A 169 8.97 18.18 11.14
C ALA A 169 10.18 19.06 10.81
N ALA A 170 10.40 19.38 9.54
CA ALA A 170 11.38 20.38 9.16
C ALA A 170 10.91 21.75 9.70
N GLY A 171 11.70 22.36 10.59
CA GLY A 171 11.45 23.71 11.13
C GLY A 171 11.24 23.83 12.64
N ILE A 172 11.13 22.74 13.40
CA ILE A 172 11.17 22.82 14.89
C ILE A 172 12.62 22.88 15.41
N SER A 173 13.61 22.53 14.59
CA SER A 173 15.04 22.58 14.97
C SER A 173 15.73 23.92 14.68
N SER A 174 14.99 24.95 14.25
CA SER A 174 15.57 26.28 13.95
C SER A 174 15.31 27.33 15.02
N GLU A 175 14.86 26.96 16.22
CA GLU A 175 14.84 27.88 17.35
C GLU A 175 15.59 27.33 18.58
N HIS A 176 16.62 28.11 18.95
CA HIS A 176 17.30 28.26 20.24
C HIS A 176 18.44 27.30 20.59
N ASP A 177 19.65 27.67 20.14
CA ASP A 177 20.80 27.95 21.01
C ASP A 177 21.37 29.34 20.69
#